data_AF-A0A413IAX6-F1
#
_entry.id   AF-A0A413IAX6-F1
#
_cell.length_a   1.000
_cell.length_b   1.000
_cell.length_c   1.000
_cell.angle_alpha   90.00
_cell.angle_beta   90.00
_cell.angle_gamma   90.00
#
_symmetry.space_group_name_H-M   'P 1'
#
loop_
_entity.id
_entity.type
_entity.pdbx_description
1 polymer ?
#
loop_
_entity_poly.entity_id
_entity_poly.type
_entity_poly.pdbx_seq_one_letter_code
_entity_poly.pdbx_strand_id
1 'polypeptide(L)'
;MKKILLFIPFIFLFAACSQDNEIIAENDDSTNFPKEQKETDGMMVLGEKLENPYSIANMEKAYADLIKTRAAGDFKIETTDLYVRFLPKDSTELLELQKDTLLELFDYPLDYDIEVEGTYYHDPSIPEGQITWLYTTVKPDYEFPAIQYEILEKCFIPNEDDLDDEWIDDGIDDSVETRAGDMSFAELLEQKAFENAGLIKKFESKFNEPETRSWKRKRPTGTLKVYDTYLRRDVPVKGVKVRCHTVVKWSTAFTDENGYYSMGSKFRIGPHYAVVFDNS
;
A
#
# COMPACT_ATOMS: atom_id res chain seq x y z
N MET A 1 -17.17 23.07 -87.71
CA MET A 1 -15.95 23.66 -87.11
C MET A 1 -16.13 23.59 -85.60
N LYS A 2 -15.27 22.80 -84.94
CA LYS A 2 -15.45 22.23 -83.60
C LYS A 2 -15.20 23.28 -82.50
N LYS A 3 -16.11 23.36 -81.51
CA LYS A 3 -15.93 24.10 -80.25
C LYS A 3 -15.03 23.26 -79.33
N ILE A 4 -13.90 23.81 -78.92
CA ILE A 4 -12.99 23.18 -77.94
C ILE A 4 -13.44 23.66 -76.54
N LEU A 5 -13.95 22.74 -75.73
CA LEU A 5 -14.10 22.92 -74.28
C LEU A 5 -12.75 22.58 -73.62
N LEU A 6 -12.18 23.54 -72.91
CA LEU A 6 -11.03 23.34 -72.03
C LEU A 6 -11.52 22.80 -70.68
N PHE A 7 -11.24 21.52 -70.42
CA PHE A 7 -11.44 20.85 -69.14
C PHE A 7 -10.15 21.00 -68.33
N ILE A 8 -10.21 21.67 -67.16
CA ILE A 8 -9.10 21.78 -66.22
C ILE A 8 -9.29 20.69 -65.15
N PRO A 9 -8.32 19.79 -64.92
CA PRO A 9 -8.44 18.80 -63.84
C PRO A 9 -8.02 19.42 -62.51
N PHE A 10 -8.91 19.35 -61.52
CA PHE A 10 -8.63 19.73 -60.13
C PHE A 10 -7.94 18.55 -59.43
N ILE A 11 -6.63 18.66 -59.23
CA ILE A 11 -5.82 17.69 -58.48
C ILE A 11 -6.03 17.96 -56.99
N PHE A 12 -6.73 17.06 -56.28
CA PHE A 12 -6.75 17.04 -54.82
C PHE A 12 -5.43 16.44 -54.31
N LEU A 13 -4.57 17.30 -53.78
CA LEU A 13 -3.41 16.90 -52.96
C LEU A 13 -3.88 16.79 -51.51
N PHE A 14 -3.91 15.56 -50.98
CA PHE A 14 -3.96 15.33 -49.54
C PHE A 14 -2.57 15.62 -48.96
N ALA A 15 -2.45 16.73 -48.23
CA ALA A 15 -1.31 17.01 -47.35
C ALA A 15 -1.73 16.66 -45.91
N ALA A 16 -0.98 15.74 -45.30
CA ALA A 16 -1.13 15.29 -43.92
C ALA A 16 0.04 15.81 -43.07
N CYS A 17 -0.27 16.11 -41.80
CA CYS A 17 0.61 16.42 -40.65
C CYS A 17 1.44 17.72 -40.73
N SER A 18 1.72 18.47 -39.65
CA SER A 18 1.54 18.30 -38.21
C SER A 18 1.27 19.71 -37.64
N GLN A 19 0.36 19.86 -36.69
CA GLN A 19 0.14 21.15 -36.01
C GLN A 19 0.88 21.11 -34.67
N ASP A 20 2.07 21.70 -34.66
CA ASP A 20 2.82 21.96 -33.44
C ASP A 20 2.05 23.03 -32.66
N ASN A 21 1.37 22.61 -31.60
CA ASN A 21 0.68 23.52 -30.70
C ASN A 21 1.67 23.88 -29.59
N GLU A 22 2.33 25.04 -29.71
CA GLU A 22 3.04 25.67 -28.62
C GLU A 22 2.04 25.98 -27.50
N ILE A 23 2.20 25.31 -26.35
CA ILE A 23 1.45 25.62 -25.14
C ILE A 23 2.05 26.88 -24.55
N ILE A 24 1.31 27.99 -24.63
CA ILE A 24 1.57 29.20 -23.86
C ILE A 24 1.33 28.86 -22.38
N ALA A 25 2.39 28.92 -21.58
CA ALA A 25 2.29 28.79 -20.13
C ALA A 25 1.63 30.04 -19.54
N GLU A 26 0.36 29.93 -19.15
CA GLU A 26 -0.23 30.84 -18.17
C GLU A 26 0.13 30.35 -16.77
N ASN A 27 0.98 31.13 -16.09
CA ASN A 27 1.28 30.94 -14.68
C ASN A 27 0.04 31.32 -13.87
N ASP A 28 -0.66 30.33 -13.30
CA ASP A 28 -1.56 30.56 -12.17
C ASP A 28 -1.00 29.85 -10.93
N ASP A 29 -0.34 30.66 -10.11
CA ASP A 29 0.26 30.31 -8.83
C ASP A 29 -0.84 30.30 -7.77
N SER A 30 -1.55 29.18 -7.59
CA SER A 30 -2.27 28.86 -6.35
C SER A 30 -2.97 27.50 -6.36
N THR A 31 -2.25 26.40 -6.48
CA THR A 31 -2.73 25.10 -5.96
C THR A 31 -1.55 24.21 -5.59
N ASN A 32 -1.38 23.97 -4.29
CA ASN A 32 -0.54 22.88 -3.78
C ASN A 32 -1.24 21.54 -4.12
N PHE A 33 -1.15 21.11 -5.37
CA PHE A 33 -1.38 19.72 -5.73
C PHE A 33 -0.16 18.89 -5.29
N PRO A 34 -0.34 17.69 -4.71
CA PRO A 34 0.74 16.71 -4.67
C PRO A 34 1.24 16.50 -6.10
N LYS A 35 2.56 16.44 -6.30
CA LYS A 35 3.18 16.13 -7.60
C LYS A 35 2.40 15.02 -8.30
N GLU A 36 2.03 15.24 -9.57
CA GLU A 36 1.40 14.22 -10.43
C GLU A 36 2.10 12.87 -10.22
N GLN A 37 1.40 11.91 -9.59
CA GLN A 37 1.80 10.52 -9.69
C GLN A 37 1.60 10.16 -11.15
N LYS A 38 2.71 9.97 -11.86
CA LYS A 38 2.69 9.52 -13.24
C LYS A 38 2.00 8.16 -13.25
N GLU A 39 0.78 8.09 -13.79
CA GLU A 39 0.10 6.81 -14.00
C GLU A 39 1.01 5.95 -14.90
N THR A 40 1.64 4.94 -14.30
CA THR A 40 2.44 3.96 -15.01
C THR A 40 1.54 2.76 -15.32
N ASP A 41 0.89 2.81 -16.47
CA ASP A 41 0.33 1.59 -17.05
C ASP A 41 1.49 0.62 -17.38
N GLY A 42 1.39 -0.63 -16.93
CA GLY A 42 2.43 -1.64 -17.07
C GLY A 42 2.79 -2.42 -15.81
N MET A 43 3.78 -3.29 -15.95
CA MET A 43 4.25 -4.20 -14.91
C MET A 43 5.04 -3.46 -13.83
N MET A 44 4.68 -3.69 -12.58
CA MET A 44 5.40 -3.22 -11.38
C MET A 44 6.82 -3.80 -11.35
N VAL A 45 7.79 -2.97 -10.95
CA VAL A 45 9.17 -3.42 -10.73
C VAL A 45 9.46 -3.40 -9.24
N LEU A 46 9.79 -4.58 -8.72
CA LEU A 46 10.20 -4.77 -7.34
C LEU A 46 11.70 -4.52 -7.19
N GLY A 47 12.08 -3.88 -6.09
CA GLY A 47 13.46 -3.64 -5.70
C GLY A 47 13.99 -4.68 -4.73
N GLU A 48 14.74 -4.21 -3.73
CA GLU A 48 15.30 -5.07 -2.71
C GLU A 48 14.24 -5.68 -1.78
N LYS A 49 14.53 -6.88 -1.31
CA LYS A 49 13.76 -7.53 -0.25
C LYS A 49 13.91 -6.71 1.04
N LEU A 50 12.79 -6.40 1.68
CA LEU A 50 12.73 -5.70 2.96
C LEU A 50 12.79 -6.71 4.11
N GLU A 51 13.50 -6.36 5.18
CA GLU A 51 13.41 -7.11 6.43
C GLU A 51 12.02 -6.90 7.05
N ASN A 52 11.30 -7.98 7.35
CA ASN A 52 9.96 -7.89 7.89
C ASN A 52 9.99 -7.40 9.34
N PRO A 53 9.44 -6.21 9.67
CA PRO A 53 9.39 -5.71 11.04
C PRO A 53 8.51 -6.58 11.95
N TYR A 54 7.57 -7.33 11.36
CA TYR A 54 6.61 -8.15 12.10
C TYR A 54 7.02 -9.61 12.21
N SER A 55 8.17 -10.04 11.68
CA SER A 55 8.64 -11.41 11.87
C SER A 55 8.85 -11.71 13.35
N ILE A 56 8.52 -12.94 13.78
CA ILE A 56 8.78 -13.35 15.18
C ILE A 56 10.25 -13.15 15.53
N ALA A 57 11.17 -13.49 14.63
CA ALA A 57 12.60 -13.32 14.85
C ALA A 57 13.00 -11.85 15.11
N ASN A 58 12.47 -10.91 14.33
CA ASN A 58 12.79 -9.48 14.52
C ASN A 58 12.07 -8.91 15.75
N MET A 59 10.84 -9.33 16.03
CA MET A 59 10.11 -8.95 17.24
C MET A 59 10.81 -9.45 18.50
N GLU A 60 11.27 -10.70 18.54
CA GLU A 60 12.06 -11.24 19.66
C GLU A 60 13.38 -10.49 19.84
N LYS A 61 14.06 -10.13 18.74
CA LYS A 61 15.26 -9.29 18.78
C LYS A 61 14.95 -7.91 19.37
N ALA A 62 13.87 -7.28 18.94
CA ALA A 62 13.42 -5.99 19.45
C ALA A 62 13.07 -6.06 20.95
N TYR A 63 12.39 -7.12 21.37
CA TYR A 63 12.06 -7.40 22.77
C TYR A 63 13.33 -7.53 23.61
N ALA A 64 14.28 -8.37 23.18
CA ALA A 64 15.54 -8.58 23.88
C ALA A 64 16.35 -7.28 24.07
N ASP A 65 16.23 -6.33 23.14
CA ASP A 65 16.85 -5.02 23.26
C ASP A 65 16.09 -4.09 24.23
N LEU A 66 14.75 -4.11 24.21
CA LEU A 66 13.93 -3.26 25.08
C LEU A 66 14.00 -3.68 26.55
N ILE A 67 14.04 -4.98 26.84
CA ILE A 67 14.09 -5.47 28.23
C ILE A 67 15.39 -5.14 28.97
N LYS A 68 16.41 -4.67 28.26
CA LYS A 68 17.67 -4.18 28.87
C LYS A 68 17.47 -2.87 29.61
N THR A 69 16.48 -2.08 29.21
CA THR A 69 16.25 -0.72 29.73
C THR A 69 14.85 -0.53 30.30
N ARG A 70 13.91 -1.44 30.05
CA ARG A 70 12.52 -1.35 30.50
C ARG A 70 11.99 -2.70 30.97
N ALA A 71 11.09 -2.69 31.94
CA ALA A 71 10.34 -3.89 32.29
C ALA A 71 9.32 -4.19 31.18
N ALA A 72 9.20 -5.46 30.80
CA ALA A 72 8.21 -5.93 29.82
C ALA A 72 6.89 -6.38 30.45
N GLY A 73 6.79 -6.40 31.78
CA GLY A 73 5.65 -7.03 32.46
C GLY A 73 5.48 -8.49 32.04
N ASP A 74 4.24 -8.89 31.79
CA ASP A 74 3.86 -10.22 31.31
C ASP A 74 3.72 -10.28 29.78
N PHE A 75 4.30 -9.32 29.05
CA PHE A 75 4.20 -9.23 27.60
C PHE A 75 4.76 -10.48 26.91
N LYS A 76 4.00 -11.06 25.98
CA LYS A 76 4.38 -12.25 25.22
C LYS A 76 4.34 -11.99 23.73
N ILE A 77 5.36 -12.48 23.05
CA ILE A 77 5.38 -12.53 21.59
C ILE A 77 4.85 -13.90 21.19
N GLU A 78 3.69 -13.91 20.54
CA GLU A 78 3.06 -15.11 20.01
C GLU A 78 2.85 -14.96 18.49
N THR A 79 2.54 -16.04 17.78
CA THR A 79 2.18 -15.88 16.36
C THR A 79 0.75 -15.37 16.26
N THR A 80 0.56 -14.14 15.80
CA THR A 80 -0.77 -13.55 15.59
C THR A 80 -1.24 -13.68 14.15
N ASP A 81 -0.30 -13.85 13.22
CA ASP A 81 -0.53 -13.83 11.79
C ASP A 81 0.51 -14.69 11.05
N LEU A 82 0.12 -15.22 9.89
CA LEU A 82 0.97 -15.98 8.98
C LEU A 82 1.06 -15.23 7.65
N TYR A 83 2.28 -14.88 7.23
CA TYR A 83 2.53 -14.38 5.88
C TYR A 83 2.60 -15.57 4.93
N VAL A 84 1.70 -15.61 3.95
CA VAL A 84 1.51 -16.76 3.07
C VAL A 84 1.42 -16.33 1.61
N ARG A 85 1.64 -17.30 0.71
CA ARG A 85 1.35 -17.15 -0.71
C ARG A 85 0.65 -18.38 -1.26
N PHE A 86 -0.22 -18.17 -2.24
CA PHE A 86 -0.97 -19.18 -2.96
C PHE A 86 -0.56 -19.21 -4.43
N LEU A 87 -0.56 -20.39 -5.05
CA LEU A 87 -0.37 -20.56 -6.49
C LEU A 87 -1.56 -21.35 -7.06
N PRO A 88 -2.65 -20.67 -7.45
CA PRO A 88 -3.77 -21.31 -8.12
C PRO A 88 -3.33 -21.89 -9.47
N LYS A 89 -3.72 -23.14 -9.74
CA LYS A 89 -3.37 -23.79 -11.02
C LYS A 89 -4.28 -23.35 -12.17
N ASP A 90 -5.48 -22.87 -11.86
CA ASP A 90 -6.50 -22.49 -12.83
C ASP A 90 -7.47 -21.42 -12.27
N SER A 91 -8.37 -20.94 -13.13
CA SER A 91 -9.34 -19.90 -12.79
C SER A 91 -10.38 -20.34 -11.75
N THR A 92 -10.59 -21.64 -11.57
CA THR A 92 -11.53 -22.16 -10.55
C THR A 92 -10.92 -22.00 -9.17
N GLU A 93 -9.65 -22.40 -9.00
CA GLU A 93 -8.91 -22.19 -7.74
C GLU A 93 -8.71 -20.70 -7.44
N LEU A 94 -8.43 -19.88 -8.47
CA LEU A 94 -8.35 -18.43 -8.29
C LEU A 94 -9.66 -17.84 -7.77
N LEU A 95 -10.79 -18.24 -8.36
CA LEU A 95 -12.10 -17.78 -7.94
C LEU A 95 -12.47 -18.28 -6.53
N GLU A 96 -11.99 -19.45 -6.13
CA GLU A 96 -12.15 -19.95 -4.76
C GLU A 96 -11.46 -19.04 -3.75
N LEU A 97 -10.20 -18.65 -4.00
CA LEU A 97 -9.50 -17.69 -3.15
C LEU A 97 -10.16 -16.30 -3.16
N GLN A 98 -10.60 -15.81 -4.31
CA GLN A 98 -11.24 -14.49 -4.42
C GLN A 98 -12.59 -14.40 -3.71
N LYS A 99 -13.28 -15.54 -3.52
CA LYS A 99 -14.54 -15.60 -2.78
C LYS A 99 -14.34 -15.61 -1.27
N ASP A 100 -13.13 -15.93 -0.80
CA ASP A 100 -12.83 -15.92 0.62
C ASP A 100 -12.70 -14.47 1.10
N THR A 101 -13.69 -14.03 1.87
CA THR A 101 -13.75 -12.66 2.41
C THR A 101 -12.70 -12.39 3.48
N LEU A 102 -12.01 -13.42 4.00
CA LEU A 102 -10.90 -13.26 4.93
C LEU A 102 -9.59 -12.91 4.22
N LEU A 103 -9.53 -13.07 2.89
CA LEU A 103 -8.32 -12.83 2.11
C LEU A 103 -8.33 -11.45 1.43
N GLU A 104 -7.21 -10.76 1.54
CA GLU A 104 -6.83 -9.70 0.61
C GLU A 104 -5.63 -10.17 -0.20
N LEU A 105 -5.83 -10.43 -1.49
CA LEU A 105 -4.81 -11.02 -2.36
C LEU A 105 -4.02 -9.94 -3.09
N PHE A 106 -2.70 -10.01 -2.97
CA PHE A 106 -1.74 -9.18 -3.70
C PHE A 106 -1.01 -10.02 -4.72
N ASP A 107 -0.87 -9.54 -5.94
CA ASP A 107 -0.15 -10.22 -7.01
C ASP A 107 1.37 -10.07 -6.92
N TYR A 108 1.86 -9.30 -5.94
CA TYR A 108 3.28 -9.10 -5.63
C TYR A 108 3.60 -9.42 -4.15
N PRO A 109 4.84 -9.84 -3.85
CA PRO A 109 5.29 -10.04 -2.48
C PRO A 109 5.28 -8.73 -1.69
N LEU A 110 4.74 -8.80 -0.48
CA LEU A 110 4.54 -7.66 0.40
C LEU A 110 5.84 -7.19 1.09
N ASP A 111 6.86 -8.05 1.14
CA ASP A 111 8.16 -7.85 1.77
C ASP A 111 9.25 -7.37 0.79
N TYR A 112 8.87 -6.64 -0.26
CA TYR A 112 9.78 -6.04 -1.23
C TYR A 112 9.52 -4.55 -1.38
N ASP A 113 10.56 -3.79 -1.71
CA ASP A 113 10.39 -2.40 -2.13
C ASP A 113 9.74 -2.35 -3.52
N ILE A 114 8.94 -1.30 -3.75
CA ILE A 114 8.37 -0.99 -5.06
C ILE A 114 9.22 0.14 -5.64
N GLU A 115 10.04 -0.20 -6.64
CA GLU A 115 10.93 0.75 -7.34
C GLU A 115 10.17 1.52 -8.42
N VAL A 116 9.32 0.82 -9.15
CA VAL A 116 8.46 1.39 -10.18
C VAL A 116 7.03 0.91 -9.95
N GLU A 117 6.13 1.88 -9.74
CA GLU A 117 4.69 1.61 -9.65
C GLU A 117 4.19 0.95 -10.94
N GLY A 118 3.16 0.12 -10.82
CA GLY A 118 2.53 -0.55 -11.95
C GLY A 118 1.12 -1.01 -11.59
N THR A 119 0.39 -1.50 -12.59
CA THR A 119 -0.99 -1.97 -12.45
C THR A 119 -1.08 -3.46 -12.11
N TYR A 120 0.01 -4.20 -12.33
CA TYR A 120 0.13 -5.62 -11.97
C TYR A 120 1.60 -6.02 -11.77
N TYR A 121 1.82 -7.14 -11.09
CA TYR A 121 3.11 -7.85 -11.05
C TYR A 121 2.93 -9.28 -11.55
N HIS A 122 3.98 -9.83 -12.16
CA HIS A 122 4.02 -11.23 -12.57
C HIS A 122 5.37 -11.82 -12.15
N ASP A 123 5.35 -12.90 -11.37
CA ASP A 123 6.57 -13.53 -10.90
C ASP A 123 7.41 -14.05 -12.10
N PRO A 124 8.67 -13.61 -12.27
CA PRO A 124 9.50 -14.01 -13.41
C PRO A 124 9.77 -15.51 -13.50
N SER A 125 9.59 -16.27 -12.41
CA SER A 125 9.72 -17.73 -12.41
C SER A 125 8.50 -18.44 -12.98
N ILE A 126 7.38 -17.74 -13.14
CA ILE A 126 6.13 -18.28 -13.68
C ILE A 126 6.02 -17.91 -15.17
N PRO A 127 5.71 -18.85 -16.07
CA PRO A 127 5.51 -18.53 -17.47
C PRO A 127 4.40 -17.49 -17.69
N GLU A 128 4.59 -16.61 -18.68
CA GLU A 128 3.59 -15.61 -19.07
C GLU A 128 2.25 -16.28 -19.44
N GLY A 129 1.14 -15.65 -19.04
CA GLY A 129 -0.21 -16.15 -19.27
C GLY A 129 -0.70 -17.19 -18.26
N GLN A 130 0.13 -17.58 -17.28
CA GLN A 130 -0.30 -18.34 -16.11
C GLN A 130 -0.62 -17.41 -14.94
N ILE A 131 -1.35 -17.94 -13.95
CA ILE A 131 -1.67 -17.21 -12.71
C ILE A 131 -0.39 -17.10 -11.88
N THR A 132 -0.05 -15.88 -11.47
CA THR A 132 1.11 -15.60 -10.61
C THR A 132 0.87 -16.02 -9.15
N TRP A 133 1.90 -15.95 -8.32
CA TRP A 133 1.76 -16.07 -6.87
C TRP A 133 0.88 -14.96 -6.30
N LEU A 134 -0.02 -15.33 -5.38
CA LEU A 134 -0.88 -14.40 -4.66
C LEU A 134 -0.51 -14.38 -3.18
N TYR A 135 -0.11 -13.22 -2.69
CA TYR A 135 0.42 -12.99 -1.36
C TYR A 135 -0.65 -12.40 -0.45
N THR A 136 -0.63 -12.79 0.83
CA THR A 136 -1.51 -12.23 1.84
C THR A 136 -1.05 -12.60 3.24
N THR A 137 -1.78 -12.11 4.26
CA THR A 137 -1.54 -12.42 5.67
C THR A 137 -2.84 -12.96 6.25
N VAL A 138 -2.79 -14.10 6.93
CA VAL A 138 -3.96 -14.80 7.51
C VAL A 138 -3.75 -15.09 9.00
N LYS A 139 -4.83 -15.38 9.73
CA LYS A 139 -4.73 -15.79 11.13
C LYS A 139 -4.16 -17.22 11.28
N PRO A 140 -3.54 -17.56 12.43
CA PRO A 140 -2.89 -18.86 12.62
C PRO A 140 -3.82 -20.06 12.53
N ASP A 141 -5.12 -19.83 12.80
CA ASP A 141 -6.20 -20.81 12.73
C ASP A 141 -6.94 -20.80 11.37
N TYR A 142 -6.43 -20.06 10.37
CA TYR A 142 -6.99 -20.04 9.03
C TYR A 142 -6.98 -21.43 8.39
N GLU A 143 -8.14 -21.86 7.90
CA GLU A 143 -8.32 -23.15 7.23
C GLU A 143 -7.92 -23.03 5.75
N PHE A 144 -6.73 -23.52 5.41
CA PHE A 144 -6.23 -23.45 4.03
C PHE A 144 -7.06 -24.34 3.08
N PRO A 145 -7.49 -23.82 1.90
CA PRO A 145 -8.15 -24.61 0.88
C PRO A 145 -7.16 -25.61 0.25
N ALA A 146 -7.68 -26.55 -0.55
CA ALA A 146 -6.89 -27.55 -1.26
C ALA A 146 -6.17 -26.98 -2.50
N ILE A 147 -5.55 -25.81 -2.35
CA ILE A 147 -4.81 -25.04 -3.36
C ILE A 147 -3.34 -25.03 -2.95
N GLN A 148 -2.40 -24.99 -3.89
CA GLN A 148 -0.98 -24.89 -3.55
C GLN A 148 -0.72 -23.60 -2.75
N TYR A 149 -0.10 -23.74 -1.57
CA TYR A 149 0.27 -22.61 -0.72
C TYR A 149 1.61 -22.82 -0.02
N GLU A 150 2.21 -21.73 0.41
CA GLU A 150 3.42 -21.72 1.22
C GLU A 150 3.28 -20.72 2.37
N ILE A 151 3.67 -21.13 3.58
CA ILE A 151 3.83 -20.22 4.72
C ILE A 151 5.26 -19.67 4.64
N LEU A 152 5.36 -18.38 4.34
CA LEU A 152 6.63 -17.68 4.17
C LEU A 152 7.23 -17.31 5.52
N GLU A 153 6.39 -16.84 6.45
CA GLU A 153 6.87 -16.37 7.74
C GLU A 153 5.75 -16.38 8.81
N LYS A 154 6.14 -16.61 10.07
CA LYS A 154 5.28 -16.37 11.23
C LYS A 154 5.48 -14.94 11.70
N CYS A 155 4.38 -14.23 11.95
CA CYS A 155 4.41 -12.84 12.32
C CYS A 155 3.72 -12.57 13.67
N PHE A 156 4.22 -11.56 14.37
CA PHE A 156 3.52 -10.90 15.46
C PHE A 156 3.19 -9.48 14.99
N ILE A 157 1.93 -9.23 14.66
CA ILE A 157 1.39 -7.93 14.29
C ILE A 157 0.54 -7.47 15.48
N PRO A 158 0.98 -6.48 16.27
CA PRO A 158 0.21 -6.03 17.42
C PRO A 158 -1.17 -5.55 17.00
N ASN A 159 -2.22 -6.07 17.64
CA ASN A 159 -3.59 -5.65 17.37
C ASN A 159 -3.82 -4.21 17.87
N GLU A 160 -4.93 -3.60 17.48
CA GLU A 160 -5.29 -2.28 18.00
C GLU A 160 -5.68 -2.34 19.49
N ASP A 161 -6.27 -3.45 19.94
CA ASP A 161 -6.68 -3.66 21.33
C ASP A 161 -5.47 -3.86 22.27
N ASP A 162 -4.36 -4.42 21.75
CA ASP A 162 -3.09 -4.58 22.49
C ASP A 162 -2.39 -3.23 22.83
N LEU A 163 -3.02 -2.11 22.48
CA LEU A 163 -2.51 -0.75 22.65
C LEU A 163 -3.28 0.07 23.68
N ASP A 164 -4.48 -0.37 24.04
CA ASP A 164 -5.37 0.34 24.96
C ASP A 164 -5.22 -0.18 26.41
N ASP A 165 -4.59 -1.33 26.60
CA ASP A 165 -4.34 -1.97 27.89
C ASP A 165 -2.86 -1.83 28.31
N GLU A 166 -2.64 -1.40 29.55
CA GLU A 166 -1.36 -1.19 30.24
C GLU A 166 -0.65 0.16 30.01
N TRP A 167 -1.11 1.15 30.76
CA TRP A 167 -0.32 2.31 31.18
C TRP A 167 0.89 1.80 32.00
N ILE A 168 2.09 1.86 31.44
CA ILE A 168 3.32 1.58 32.19
C ILE A 168 3.71 2.87 32.92
N ASP A 169 3.42 2.92 34.22
CA ASP A 169 4.01 3.91 35.15
C ASP A 169 5.53 3.67 35.20
N ASP A 170 6.30 4.53 34.52
CA ASP A 170 7.77 4.41 34.49
C ASP A 170 8.45 4.98 35.75
N GLY A 171 7.67 5.50 36.71
CA GLY A 171 8.16 6.04 37.96
C GLY A 171 9.06 7.28 37.82
N ILE A 172 9.06 7.96 36.67
CA ILE A 172 9.77 9.22 36.45
C ILE A 172 8.87 10.38 36.88
N ASP A 173 9.41 11.25 37.75
CA ASP A 173 8.80 12.50 38.21
C ASP A 173 8.23 13.32 37.02
N ASP A 174 6.92 13.57 37.06
CA ASP A 174 6.04 14.29 36.11
C ASP A 174 6.48 15.74 35.77
N SER A 175 7.69 16.15 36.19
CA SER A 175 8.23 17.49 35.95
C SER A 175 9.14 17.58 34.72
N VAL A 176 9.40 16.47 34.02
CA VAL A 176 10.16 16.46 32.76
C VAL A 176 9.32 15.82 31.66
N GLU A 177 8.77 16.66 30.76
CA GLU A 177 8.13 16.24 29.51
C GLU A 177 9.13 15.57 28.54
N THR A 178 9.70 14.42 28.91
CA THR A 178 10.31 13.53 27.93
C THR A 178 9.20 12.76 27.23
N ARG A 179 8.91 13.21 26.01
CA ARG A 179 7.92 12.74 25.01
C ARG A 179 7.93 11.23 24.67
N ALA A 180 8.60 10.40 25.45
CA ALA A 180 8.69 8.95 25.36
C ALA A 180 7.83 8.20 26.41
N GLY A 181 7.20 8.92 27.34
CA GLY A 181 6.41 8.34 28.44
C GLY A 181 5.01 7.81 28.09
N ASP A 182 4.48 8.11 26.89
CA ASP A 182 3.07 7.80 26.54
C ASP A 182 2.88 6.58 25.61
N MET A 183 3.86 5.71 25.42
CA MET A 183 3.76 4.57 24.48
C MET A 183 3.64 3.24 25.22
N SER A 184 2.69 2.38 24.79
CA SER A 184 2.58 1.02 25.30
C SER A 184 3.83 0.19 24.94
N PHE A 185 4.08 -0.90 25.67
CA PHE A 185 5.21 -1.78 25.36
C PHE A 185 5.10 -2.35 23.92
N ALA A 186 3.90 -2.64 23.44
CA ALA A 186 3.65 -3.09 22.07
C ALA A 186 4.03 -2.02 21.02
N GLU A 187 3.76 -0.75 21.29
CA GLU A 187 4.17 0.35 20.42
C GLU A 187 5.69 0.53 20.37
N LEU A 188 6.34 0.43 21.53
CA LEU A 188 7.80 0.46 21.64
C LEU A 188 8.46 -0.71 20.93
N LEU A 189 7.88 -1.91 21.08
CA LEU A 189 8.33 -3.13 20.43
C LEU A 189 8.27 -2.99 18.91
N GLU A 190 7.12 -2.57 18.38
CA GLU A 190 6.96 -2.35 16.96
C GLU A 190 7.95 -1.29 16.46
N GLN A 191 8.08 -0.14 17.15
CA GLN A 191 9.05 0.88 16.79
C GLN A 191 10.46 0.30 16.69
N LYS A 192 10.88 -0.47 17.71
CA LYS A 192 12.21 -1.07 17.74
C LYS A 192 12.42 -2.09 16.62
N ALA A 193 11.37 -2.84 16.25
CA ALA A 193 11.44 -3.79 15.16
C ALA A 193 11.58 -3.10 13.78
N PHE A 194 10.90 -1.98 13.56
CA PHE A 194 11.10 -1.15 12.35
C PHE A 194 12.50 -0.51 12.30
N GLU A 195 13.05 -0.09 13.45
CA GLU A 195 14.43 0.39 13.54
C GLU A 195 15.43 -0.71 13.18
N ASN A 196 15.25 -1.91 13.75
CA ASN A 196 16.09 -3.09 13.49
C ASN A 196 16.04 -3.52 12.02
N ALA A 197 14.88 -3.37 11.38
CA ALA A 197 14.68 -3.63 9.95
C ALA A 197 15.23 -2.51 9.04
N GLY A 198 15.72 -1.38 9.60
CA GLY A 198 16.23 -0.25 8.83
C GLY A 198 15.16 0.54 8.06
N LEU A 199 13.88 0.27 8.30
CA LEU A 199 12.77 0.81 7.52
C LEU A 199 12.43 2.26 7.89
N ILE A 200 12.67 2.67 9.14
CA ILE A 200 12.42 4.04 9.62
C ILE A 200 13.08 5.06 8.67
N LYS A 201 14.40 4.95 8.52
CA LYS A 201 15.20 5.85 7.67
C LYS A 201 14.84 5.75 6.19
N LYS A 202 14.55 4.53 5.72
CA LYS A 202 14.22 4.29 4.32
C LYS A 202 12.95 5.03 3.93
N PHE A 203 11.89 4.90 4.72
CA PHE A 203 10.59 5.52 4.42
C PHE A 203 10.53 7.01 4.77
N GLU A 204 11.28 7.48 5.77
CA GLU A 204 11.57 8.92 6.00
C GLU A 204 12.00 9.62 4.71
N SER A 205 12.99 9.03 4.02
CA SER A 205 13.56 9.58 2.79
C SER A 205 12.60 9.51 1.60
N LYS A 206 11.78 8.44 1.52
CA LYS A 206 10.83 8.20 0.43
C LYS A 206 9.63 9.16 0.47
N PHE A 207 9.17 9.54 1.67
CA PHE A 207 7.95 10.34 1.84
C PHE A 207 8.18 11.81 2.26
N ASN A 208 9.44 12.27 2.35
CA ASN A 208 9.79 13.64 2.73
C ASN A 208 9.13 14.10 4.05
N GLU A 209 8.98 13.19 5.01
CA GLU A 209 8.42 13.50 6.33
C GLU A 209 9.50 14.12 7.24
N PRO A 210 9.21 15.21 7.97
CA PRO A 210 10.21 15.87 8.82
C PRO A 210 10.60 15.01 10.04
N GLU A 211 11.89 15.05 10.39
CA GLU A 211 12.59 14.31 11.48
C GLU A 211 11.94 14.38 12.88
N THR A 212 10.97 15.28 13.08
CA THR A 212 10.41 15.62 14.41
C THR A 212 8.96 15.18 14.59
N ARG A 213 8.32 14.60 13.56
CA ARG A 213 6.99 14.03 13.71
C ARG A 213 7.09 12.79 14.58
N SER A 214 6.40 12.84 15.73
CA SER A 214 6.15 11.69 16.58
C SER A 214 5.76 10.53 15.68
N TRP A 215 6.67 9.56 15.57
CA TRP A 215 6.40 8.25 15.02
C TRP A 215 5.36 7.67 15.97
N LYS A 216 4.10 8.02 15.74
CA LYS A 216 2.89 7.52 16.38
C LYS A 216 2.12 6.85 15.27
N ARG A 217 1.48 5.72 15.56
CA ARG A 217 0.71 5.03 14.52
C ARG A 217 -0.40 5.96 14.03
N LYS A 218 -0.52 6.14 12.73
CA LYS A 218 -1.59 6.94 12.12
C LYS A 218 -2.58 6.02 11.45
N ARG A 219 -3.87 6.32 11.59
CA ARG A 219 -4.92 5.68 10.80
C ARG A 219 -4.94 6.33 9.41
N PRO A 220 -4.67 5.58 8.33
CA PRO A 220 -4.82 6.10 6.99
C PRO A 220 -6.27 6.49 6.70
N THR A 221 -6.44 7.71 6.19
CA THR A 221 -7.74 8.23 5.76
C THR A 221 -7.54 9.03 4.48
N GLY A 222 -8.55 9.10 3.63
CA GLY A 222 -8.47 9.89 2.41
C GLY A 222 -9.82 10.13 1.78
N THR A 223 -9.83 10.77 0.62
CA THR A 223 -11.05 11.02 -0.16
C THR A 223 -10.75 10.81 -1.63
N LEU A 224 -11.54 9.97 -2.30
CA LEU A 224 -11.47 9.75 -3.75
C LEU A 224 -12.56 10.55 -4.46
N LYS A 225 -12.12 11.34 -5.45
CA LYS A 225 -12.99 12.10 -6.34
C LYS A 225 -12.52 11.94 -7.77
N VAL A 226 -13.45 12.04 -8.72
CA VAL A 226 -13.17 12.12 -10.15
C VAL A 226 -13.66 13.45 -10.67
N TYR A 227 -12.89 14.08 -11.57
CA TYR A 227 -13.33 15.30 -12.22
C TYR A 227 -14.36 14.97 -13.31
N ASP A 228 -15.61 15.35 -13.08
CA ASP A 228 -16.67 15.22 -14.08
C ASP A 228 -16.58 16.38 -15.07
N THR A 229 -16.22 16.09 -16.32
CA THR A 229 -16.04 17.10 -17.38
C THR A 229 -17.34 17.71 -17.86
N TYR A 230 -18.47 17.03 -17.68
CA TYR A 230 -19.80 17.54 -18.01
C TYR A 230 -20.29 18.51 -16.93
N LEU A 231 -20.16 18.13 -15.65
CA LEU A 231 -20.53 18.96 -14.51
C LEU A 231 -19.48 20.02 -14.14
N ARG A 232 -18.27 19.91 -14.70
CA ARG A 232 -17.09 20.76 -14.45
C ARG A 232 -16.77 20.89 -12.96
N ARG A 233 -16.78 19.76 -12.25
CA ARG A 233 -16.49 19.70 -10.81
C ARG A 233 -16.00 18.32 -10.40
N ASP A 234 -15.32 18.24 -9.27
CA ASP A 234 -15.01 16.98 -8.62
C ASP A 234 -16.28 16.35 -8.04
N VAL A 235 -16.49 15.07 -8.36
CA VAL A 235 -17.59 14.26 -7.87
C VAL A 235 -17.02 13.12 -7.03
N PRO A 236 -17.58 12.85 -5.83
CA PRO A 236 -17.11 11.76 -4.98
C PRO A 236 -17.33 10.39 -5.64
N VAL A 237 -16.39 9.49 -5.43
CA VAL A 237 -16.50 8.11 -5.91
C VAL A 237 -16.92 7.21 -4.73
N LYS A 238 -18.18 6.79 -4.71
CA LYS A 238 -18.77 5.95 -3.64
C LYS A 238 -18.54 4.45 -3.90
N GLY A 239 -18.29 3.70 -2.84
CA GLY A 239 -18.29 2.24 -2.86
C GLY A 239 -17.03 1.59 -3.46
N VAL A 240 -15.96 2.36 -3.64
CA VAL A 240 -14.69 1.86 -4.16
C VAL A 240 -13.83 1.36 -3.03
N LYS A 241 -13.22 0.18 -3.22
CA LYS A 241 -12.31 -0.42 -2.25
C LYS A 241 -10.95 0.26 -2.35
N VAL A 242 -10.45 0.73 -1.22
CA VAL A 242 -9.08 1.18 -1.05
C VAL A 242 -8.38 0.15 -0.18
N ARG A 243 -7.20 -0.30 -0.62
CA ARG A 243 -6.32 -1.15 0.18
C ARG A 243 -5.02 -0.43 0.43
N CYS A 244 -4.41 -0.71 1.57
CA CYS A 244 -3.07 -0.24 1.87
C CYS A 244 -2.28 -1.28 2.66
N HIS A 245 -0.96 -1.27 2.53
CA HIS A 245 -0.10 -2.15 3.29
C HIS A 245 1.25 -1.52 3.65
N THR A 246 1.85 -2.04 4.71
CA THR A 246 3.23 -1.81 5.09
C THR A 246 3.85 -3.16 5.38
N VAL A 247 4.76 -3.59 4.51
CA VAL A 247 5.26 -4.96 4.52
C VAL A 247 4.04 -5.90 4.57
N VAL A 248 4.00 -6.86 5.49
CA VAL A 248 2.93 -7.87 5.63
C VAL A 248 1.65 -7.38 6.33
N LYS A 249 1.66 -6.18 6.95
CA LYS A 249 0.46 -5.62 7.57
C LYS A 249 -0.35 -4.90 6.51
N TRP A 250 -1.62 -5.25 6.34
CA TRP A 250 -2.51 -4.59 5.39
C TRP A 250 -3.85 -4.22 6.03
N SER A 251 -4.59 -3.33 5.37
CA SER A 251 -5.95 -2.94 5.74
C SER A 251 -6.72 -2.54 4.49
N THR A 252 -8.03 -2.71 4.52
CA THR A 252 -8.93 -2.26 3.47
C THR A 252 -10.02 -1.35 4.03
N ALA A 253 -10.62 -0.54 3.17
CA ALA A 253 -11.78 0.29 3.46
C ALA A 253 -12.58 0.53 2.18
N PHE A 254 -13.85 0.90 2.31
CA PHE A 254 -14.67 1.34 1.19
C PHE A 254 -14.98 2.82 1.32
N THR A 255 -15.04 3.52 0.18
CA THR A 255 -15.42 4.93 0.18
C THR A 255 -16.92 5.12 0.44
N ASP A 256 -17.24 6.13 1.25
CA ASP A 256 -18.62 6.51 1.57
C ASP A 256 -19.27 7.38 0.49
N GLU A 257 -20.44 7.97 0.77
CA GLU A 257 -21.18 8.83 -0.17
C GLU A 257 -20.44 10.12 -0.56
N ASN A 258 -19.48 10.53 0.26
CA ASN A 258 -18.62 11.69 0.03
C ASN A 258 -17.26 11.30 -0.56
N GLY A 259 -17.06 10.02 -0.90
CA GLY A 259 -15.80 9.48 -1.39
C GLY A 259 -14.76 9.31 -0.29
N TYR A 260 -15.12 9.50 0.98
CA TYR A 260 -14.21 9.42 2.11
C TYR A 260 -14.01 7.96 2.54
N TYR A 261 -12.77 7.60 2.89
CA TYR A 261 -12.44 6.31 3.50
C TYR A 261 -11.59 6.50 4.75
N SER A 262 -11.72 5.53 5.67
CA SER A 262 -10.91 5.42 6.87
C SER A 262 -10.58 3.94 7.08
N MET A 263 -9.28 3.63 7.17
CA MET A 263 -8.82 2.26 7.39
C MET A 263 -9.11 1.78 8.81
N GLY A 264 -9.36 0.48 8.99
CA GLY A 264 -9.53 -0.11 10.33
C GLY A 264 -8.24 0.00 11.16
N SER A 265 -7.10 -0.33 10.53
CA SER A 265 -5.79 -0.41 11.18
C SER A 265 -5.01 0.91 11.14
N LYS A 266 -4.18 1.14 12.16
CA LYS A 266 -3.15 2.17 12.15
C LYS A 266 -1.81 1.62 11.68
N PHE A 267 -1.01 2.48 11.06
CA PHE A 267 0.31 2.13 10.53
C PHE A 267 1.38 3.03 11.14
N ARG A 268 2.52 2.42 11.45
CA ARG A 268 3.70 3.06 12.02
C ARG A 268 4.37 4.00 11.00
N ILE A 269 4.46 3.54 9.76
CA ILE A 269 5.00 4.30 8.62
C ILE A 269 3.91 4.46 7.56
N GLY A 270 4.08 5.44 6.67
CA GLY A 270 3.16 5.64 5.54
C GLY A 270 3.03 4.36 4.71
N PRO A 271 1.82 3.78 4.57
CA PRO A 271 1.64 2.56 3.79
C PRO A 271 1.64 2.87 2.28
N HIS A 272 1.88 1.84 1.47
CA HIS A 272 1.55 1.87 0.05
C HIS A 272 0.04 1.75 -0.12
N TYR A 273 -0.54 2.47 -1.09
CA TYR A 273 -1.98 2.49 -1.35
C TYR A 273 -2.28 1.99 -2.76
N ALA A 274 -3.38 1.25 -2.89
CA ALA A 274 -3.97 0.91 -4.19
C ALA A 274 -5.49 1.08 -4.13
N VAL A 275 -6.05 1.54 -5.25
CA VAL A 275 -7.50 1.59 -5.47
C VAL A 275 -7.89 0.35 -6.26
N VAL A 276 -8.84 -0.42 -5.75
CA VAL A 276 -9.28 -1.68 -6.37
C VAL A 276 -10.64 -1.44 -7.02
N PHE A 277 -10.68 -1.58 -8.34
CA PHE A 277 -11.90 -1.57 -9.11
C PHE A 277 -12.34 -3.01 -9.37
N ASP A 278 -13.53 -3.36 -8.90
CA ASP A 278 -14.15 -4.65 -9.20
C ASP A 278 -15.10 -4.46 -10.39
N ASN A 279 -14.87 -5.22 -11.45
CA ASN A 279 -15.79 -5.30 -12.58
C ASN A 279 -16.65 -6.55 -12.37
N SER A 280 -17.70 -6.41 -11.55
CA SER A 280 -18.76 -7.40 -11.39
C SER A 280 -19.62 -7.53 -12.65
#